data_AF-A0AAV8WKU0-F1
#
_entry.id   AF-A0AAV8WKU0-F1
#
_cell.length_a   1.000
_cell.length_b   1.000
_cell.length_c   1.000
_cell.angle_alpha   90.00
_cell.angle_beta   90.00
_cell.angle_gamma   90.00
#
_symmetry.space_group_name_H-M   'P 1'
#
loop_
_entity.id
_entity.type
_entity.pdbx_description
1 polymer ?
#
loop_
_entity_poly.entity_id
_entity_poly.type
_entity_poly.pdbx_seq_one_letter_code
_entity_poly.pdbx_strand_id
1 'polypeptide(L)' 'MCYFQERLIKKLGPNAYPFYFELPPHCPASVTLQPAPGDTGKPCGVDYELKAFVGETQDDKPHKRNSVR' A
#
# COMPACT_ATOMS: atom_id res chain seq x y z
N MET A 1 -13.49 -11.14 8.39
CA MET A 1 -12.23 -10.97 9.14
C MET A 1 -11.36 -12.17 8.85
N CYS A 2 -10.12 -11.99 8.36
CA CYS A 2 -9.23 -13.14 8.17
C CYS A 2 -8.56 -13.51 9.51
N TYR A 3 -8.18 -14.77 9.66
CA TYR A 3 -7.56 -15.28 10.88
C TYR A 3 -6.33 -14.48 11.33
N PHE A 4 -5.56 -13.97 10.37
CA PHE A 4 -4.39 -13.14 10.64
C PHE A 4 -4.77 -11.78 11.26
N GLN A 5 -5.78 -11.11 10.74
CA GLN A 5 -6.26 -9.83 11.27
C GLN A 5 -6.80 -10.00 12.70
N GLU A 6 -7.54 -11.07 12.99
CA GLU A 6 -8.04 -11.35 14.35
C GLU A 6 -6.90 -11.51 15.37
N ARG A 7 -5.83 -12.22 14.98
CA ARG A 7 -4.62 -12.37 15.82
C ARG A 7 -3.91 -11.03 16.03
N LEU A 8 -3.81 -10.20 14.99
CA LEU A 8 -3.19 -8.87 15.09
C LEU A 8 -3.97 -7.94 16.02
N ILE A 9 -5.31 -7.91 15.91
CA ILE A 9 -6.16 -7.06 16.76
C ILE A 9 -6.00 -7.47 18.23
N LYS A 10 -6.05 -8.78 18.53
CA LYS A 10 -5.83 -9.29 19.89
C LYS A 10 -4.45 -8.93 20.44
N LYS A 11 -3.43 -8.92 19.59
CA LYS A 11 -2.03 -8.63 19.98
C LYS A 11 -1.77 -7.13 20.16
N LEU A 12 -2.34 -6.28 19.31
CA LEU A 12 -2.07 -4.84 19.25
C LEU A 12 -3.05 -4.00 20.09
N GLY A 13 -4.20 -4.56 20.45
CA GLY A 13 -5.17 -3.93 21.35
C GLY A 13 -6.16 -2.98 20.65
N PRO A 14 -6.79 -2.06 21.40
CA PRO A 14 -7.97 -1.30 20.95
C PRO A 14 -7.75 -0.37 19.75
N ASN A 15 -6.50 0.05 19.50
CA ASN A 15 -6.16 0.97 18.40
C ASN A 15 -5.74 0.23 17.12
N ALA A 16 -6.01 -1.07 17.03
CA ALA A 16 -5.73 -1.88 15.85
C ALA A 16 -6.94 -1.90 14.92
N TYR A 17 -6.84 -1.18 13.81
CA TYR A 17 -7.92 -1.07 12.83
C TYR A 17 -7.61 -1.94 11.59
N PRO A 18 -8.40 -2.98 11.32
CA PRO A 18 -8.18 -3.80 10.14
C PRO A 18 -8.66 -3.12 8.86
N PHE A 19 -7.99 -3.43 7.75
CA PHE A 19 -8.41 -3.06 6.41
C PHE A 19 -8.15 -4.22 5.44
N TYR A 20 -8.87 -4.27 4.34
CA TYR A 20 -8.63 -5.20 3.24
C TYR A 20 -8.95 -4.54 1.91
N PHE A 21 -8.30 -5.02 0.85
CA PHE A 21 -8.57 -4.63 -0.52
C PHE A 21 -8.80 -5.89 -1.34
N GLU A 22 -9.81 -5.85 -2.20
CA GLU A 22 -10.02 -6.87 -3.20
C GLU A 22 -9.60 -6.28 -4.55
N LEU A 23 -8.59 -6.89 -5.17
CA LEU A 23 -8.16 -6.48 -6.50
C LEU A 23 -9.09 -7.10 -7.55
N PRO A 24 -9.51 -6.33 -8.57
CA PRO A 24 -10.23 -6.89 -9.71
C PRO A 24 -9.50 -8.10 -10.33
N PRO A 25 -10.22 -9.12 -10.80
CA PRO A 25 -9.61 -10.36 -11.30
C PRO A 25 -8.76 -10.19 -12.57
N HIS A 26 -8.94 -9.07 -13.28
CA HIS A 26 -8.20 -8.71 -14.49
C HIS A 26 -7.06 -7.71 -14.22
N CYS A 27 -6.74 -7.46 -12.95
CA CYS A 27 -5.61 -6.62 -12.59
C CYS A 27 -4.29 -7.25 -13.08
N PRO A 28 -3.43 -6.47 -13.79
CA PRO A 28 -2.13 -6.96 -14.21
C PRO A 28 -1.27 -7.34 -13.00
N ALA A 29 -0.38 -8.31 -13.15
CA ALA A 29 0.63 -8.59 -12.13
C ALA A 29 1.61 -7.42 -12.00
N SER A 30 2.25 -7.29 -10.82
CA SER A 30 3.35 -6.34 -10.69
C SER A 30 4.54 -6.85 -11.52
N VAL A 31 4.96 -6.04 -12.48
CA VAL A 31 6.03 -6.36 -13.41
C VAL A 31 6.77 -5.08 -13.76
N THR A 32 8.10 -5.13 -13.74
CA THR A 32 8.95 -3.99 -14.07
C THR A 32 9.94 -4.41 -15.15
N LEU A 33 10.01 -3.65 -16.23
CA LEU A 33 11.02 -3.80 -17.26
C LEU A 33 12.36 -3.37 -16.70
N GLN A 34 13.33 -4.28 -16.76
CA GLN A 34 14.70 -3.98 -16.37
C GLN A 34 15.32 -3.06 -17.44
N PRO A 35 15.80 -1.86 -17.06
CA PRO A 35 16.45 -0.95 -17.99
C PRO A 35 17.77 -1.55 -18.49
N ALA A 36 18.21 -1.15 -19.69
CA ALA A 36 19.51 -1.54 -20.21
C ALA A 36 20.66 -0.90 -19.39
N PRO A 37 21.86 -1.52 -19.35
CA PRO A 37 23.00 -0.91 -18.70
C PRO A 37 23.31 0.49 -19.28
N GLY A 38 23.21 1.53 -18.47
CA GLY A 38 23.41 2.93 -18.87
C GLY A 38 22.13 3.73 -19.13
N ASP A 39 20.97 3.08 -19.12
CA ASP A 39 19.69 3.79 -19.14
C ASP A 39 19.35 4.30 -17.73
N THR A 40 19.10 5.60 -17.63
CA THR A 40 18.75 6.30 -16.37
C THR A 40 17.27 6.65 -16.30
N GLY A 41 16.48 6.14 -17.26
CA GLY A 41 15.03 6.30 -17.30
C GLY A 41 14.34 5.74 -16.06
N LYS A 42 13.10 6.20 -15.84
CA LYS A 42 12.25 5.62 -14.78
C LYS A 42 11.91 4.17 -15.14
N PRO A 43 11.84 3.26 -14.14
CA PRO A 43 11.38 1.90 -14.38
C PRO A 43 10.02 1.92 -15.07
N CYS A 44 9.90 1.19 -16.17
CA CYS A 44 8.63 1.04 -16.88
C CYS A 44 7.97 -0.23 -16.36
N GLY A 45 6.81 -0.11 -15.72
CA GLY A 45 6.19 -1.25 -15.08
C GLY A 45 4.84 -0.96 -14.47
N VAL A 46 4.24 -2.03 -13.96
CA VAL A 46 3.04 -2.03 -13.15
C VAL A 46 3.47 -2.28 -11.71
N ASP A 47 3.18 -1.34 -10.82
CA ASP A 47 3.40 -1.45 -9.38
C ASP A 47 2.10 -1.14 -8.63
N TYR A 48 1.83 -1.90 -7.58
CA TYR A 48 0.74 -1.60 -6.64
C TYR A 48 1.33 -0.94 -5.40
N GLU A 49 0.81 0.22 -5.03
CA GLU A 49 1.27 0.98 -3.88
C GLU A 49 0.14 1.14 -2.87
N LEU A 50 0.35 0.67 -1.64
CA LEU A 50 -0.52 0.97 -0.52
C LEU A 50 0.06 2.14 0.26
N LYS A 51 -0.73 3.20 0.43
CA LYS A 51 -0.38 4.33 1.29
C LYS A 51 -1.40 4.45 2.41
N ALA A 52 -0.93 4.60 3.64
CA ALA A 52 -1.77 4.95 4.78
C ALA A 52 -1.27 6.26 5.38
N PHE A 53 -2.20 7.16 5.69
CA PHE A 53 -1.90 8.44 6.33
C PHE A 53 -3.00 8.81 7.32
N VAL A 54 -2.67 9.66 8.28
CA VAL A 54 -3.63 10.25 9.21
C VAL A 54 -3.98 11.64 8.72
N GLY A 55 -5.27 11.90 8.51
CA GLY A 55 -5.82 13.19 8.10
C GLY A 55 -7.25 13.35 8.60
N GLU A 56 -7.73 14.59 8.70
CA GLU A 56 -9.10 14.90 9.14
C GLU A 56 -10.13 14.76 8.01
N THR A 57 -9.67 14.96 6.77
CA THR A 57 -10.51 14.88 5.55
C THR A 57 -9.79 14.07 4.47
N GLN A 58 -10.55 13.59 3.49
CA GLN A 58 -9.99 12.82 2.37
C GLN A 58 -9.10 13.67 1.45
N ASP A 59 -9.34 14.98 1.39
CA ASP A 59 -8.58 15.94 0.59
C ASP A 59 -7.31 16.46 1.28
N ASP A 60 -7.07 16.06 2.53
CA ASP A 60 -5.90 16.49 3.28
C ASP A 60 -4.62 15.98 2.62
N LYS A 61 -3.62 16.86 2.50
CA LYS A 61 -2.36 16.51 1.86
C LYS A 61 -1.54 15.68 2.83
N PRO A 62 -1.25 14.40 2.53
CA PRO A 62 -0.51 13.53 3.45
C PRO A 62 0.87 14.13 3.76
N HIS A 63 1.11 14.44 5.03
CA HIS A 63 2.42 14.86 5.50
C HIS A 63 3.35 13.64 5.64
N LYS A 64 4.60 13.75 5.19
CA LYS A 64 5.62 12.68 5.27
C LYS A 64 5.77 12.09 6.69
N ARG A 65 5.57 12.89 7.74
CA ARG A 65 5.66 12.46 9.15
C ARG A 65 4.50 11.56 9.58
N ASN A 66 3.33 11.70 8.94
CA ASN A 66 2.09 11.02 9.32
C ASN A 66 1.66 9.98 8.26
N SER A 67 2.56 9.62 7.34
CA SER A 67 2.28 8.72 6.23
C SER A 67 3.25 7.54 6.22
N VAL A 68 2.75 6.36 5.89
CA VAL A 68 3.53 5.14 5.64
C VAL A 68 3.23 4.61 4.24
N ARG A 69 4.27 4.09 3.58
CA ARG A 69 4.23 3.43 2.27
C ARG A 69 4.76 2.00 2.44
#